data_AF-A0A953ISB0-F1
#
_entry.id   AF-A0A953ISB0-F1
#
_cell.length_a   1.000
_cell.length_b   1.000
_cell.length_c   1.000
_cell.angle_alpha   90.00
_cell.angle_beta   90.00
_cell.angle_gamma   90.00
#
_symmetry.space_group_name_H-M   'P 1'
#
loop_
_entity.id
_entity.type
_entity.pdbx_description
1 polymer ?
#
loop_
_entity_poly.entity_id
_entity_poly.type
_entity_poly.pdbx_seq_one_letter_code
_entity_poly.pdbx_strand_id
1 'polypeptide(L)'
;ARADKLARLGLSAAKIRTLKAIGTALSKGDIDLNALVHMDADDAHDALIKLHGIGPWTADIYLMVCLGHADAWPSGDLALQEAARLALNLRTRPDAKRMIKLAQIWRPYRAVAAHLLWKYYGVVKGREGAPVSSAASSAKNSAKNSAKNSARNNGGKNGRTRRPAARAARR
;
A
#
# COMPACT_ATOMS: atom_id res chain seq x y z
N ALA A 1 -29.82 17.83 -4.57
CA ALA A 1 -29.23 18.90 -5.42
C ALA A 1 -29.45 18.61 -6.90
N ARG A 2 -29.58 19.65 -7.75
CA ARG A 2 -29.68 19.48 -9.21
C ARG A 2 -28.35 18.96 -9.79
N ALA A 3 -28.41 18.19 -10.88
CA ALA A 3 -27.23 17.48 -11.42
C ALA A 3 -26.18 18.44 -11.98
N ASP A 4 -26.60 19.54 -12.59
CA ASP A 4 -25.74 20.60 -13.14
C ASP A 4 -24.87 21.25 -12.07
N LYS A 5 -25.42 21.49 -10.87
CA LYS A 5 -24.65 22.03 -9.74
C LYS A 5 -23.57 21.06 -9.28
N LEU A 6 -23.90 19.77 -9.18
CA LEU A 6 -22.94 18.73 -8.78
C LEU A 6 -21.84 18.53 -9.82
N ALA A 7 -22.17 18.63 -11.11
CA ALA A 7 -21.20 18.52 -12.19
C ALA A 7 -20.17 19.66 -12.16
N ARG A 8 -20.60 20.90 -11.84
CA ARG A 8 -19.70 22.06 -11.67
C ARG A 8 -18.70 21.88 -10.52
N LEU A 9 -18.96 20.97 -9.57
CA LEU A 9 -18.02 20.61 -8.50
C LEU A 9 -17.02 19.52 -8.91
N GLY A 10 -16.98 19.11 -10.19
CA GLY A 10 -16.05 18.11 -10.71
C GLY A 10 -16.53 16.66 -10.57
N LEU A 11 -17.79 16.43 -10.21
CA LEU A 11 -18.35 15.07 -10.17
C LEU A 11 -18.70 14.59 -11.59
N SER A 12 -18.24 13.38 -11.92
CA SER A 12 -18.64 12.72 -13.16
C SER A 12 -20.13 12.38 -13.16
N ALA A 13 -20.72 12.23 -14.36
CA ALA A 13 -22.12 11.83 -14.49
C ALA A 13 -22.45 10.51 -13.77
N ALA A 14 -21.52 9.54 -13.78
CA ALA A 14 -21.67 8.28 -13.05
C ALA A 14 -21.74 8.51 -11.53
N LYS A 15 -20.81 9.28 -10.96
CA LYS A 15 -20.80 9.61 -9.52
C LYS A 15 -22.06 10.36 -9.11
N ILE A 16 -22.56 11.27 -9.95
CA ILE A 16 -23.82 11.99 -9.70
C ILE A 16 -25.00 11.02 -9.66
N ARG A 17 -25.09 10.06 -10.59
CA ARG A 17 -26.13 9.03 -10.58
C ARG A 17 -26.07 8.16 -9.32
N THR A 18 -24.88 7.69 -8.96
CA THR A 18 -24.65 6.93 -7.72
C THR A 18 -25.11 7.71 -6.49
N LEU A 19 -24.65 8.96 -6.32
CA LEU A 19 -25.04 9.79 -5.17
C LEU A 19 -26.55 10.02 -5.08
N LYS A 20 -27.21 10.27 -6.22
CA LYS A 20 -28.67 10.41 -6.26
C LYS A 20 -29.40 9.12 -5.92
N ALA A 21 -28.91 7.98 -6.42
CA ALA A 21 -29.50 6.68 -6.14
C ALA A 21 -29.39 6.34 -4.64
N ILE A 22 -28.21 6.55 -4.04
CA ILE A 22 -28.00 6.38 -2.59
C ILE A 22 -28.91 7.31 -1.80
N GLY A 23 -28.97 8.61 -2.14
CA GLY A 23 -29.85 9.56 -1.46
C GLY A 23 -31.33 9.18 -1.57
N THR A 24 -31.75 8.61 -2.70
CA THR A 24 -33.12 8.12 -2.89
C THR A 24 -33.39 6.90 -1.99
N ALA A 25 -32.49 5.92 -1.98
CA ALA A 25 -32.60 4.73 -1.13
C ALA A 25 -32.71 5.10 0.36
N LEU A 26 -31.87 6.03 0.82
CA LEU A 26 -31.93 6.56 2.18
C LEU A 26 -33.27 7.25 2.48
N SER A 27 -33.74 8.10 1.58
CA SER A 27 -35.00 8.84 1.78
C SER A 27 -36.24 7.93 1.83
N LYS A 28 -36.17 6.76 1.20
CA LYS A 28 -37.23 5.75 1.19
C LYS A 28 -37.14 4.76 2.34
N GLY A 29 -36.02 4.73 3.08
CA GLY A 29 -35.74 3.70 4.06
C GLY A 29 -35.33 2.35 3.45
N ASP A 30 -34.94 2.32 2.17
CA ASP A 30 -34.48 1.09 1.49
C ASP A 30 -33.13 0.60 2.06
N ILE A 31 -32.38 1.48 2.73
CA ILE A 31 -31.17 1.16 3.47
C ILE A 31 -31.03 2.08 4.69
N ASP A 32 -30.62 1.52 5.83
CA ASP A 32 -30.20 2.26 7.02
C ASP A 32 -28.69 2.07 7.25
N LEU A 33 -27.91 3.13 7.04
CA LEU A 33 -26.46 3.08 7.20
C LEU A 33 -26.03 2.92 8.67
N ASN A 34 -26.85 3.33 9.63
CA ASN A 34 -26.53 3.16 11.05
C ASN A 34 -26.69 1.70 11.46
N ALA A 35 -27.73 1.03 10.95
CA ALA A 35 -27.95 -0.39 11.19
C ALA A 35 -26.77 -1.25 10.67
N LEU A 36 -26.12 -0.84 9.57
CA LEU A 36 -24.97 -1.55 9.01
C LEU A 36 -23.83 -1.73 10.02
N VAL A 37 -23.65 -0.83 11.00
CA VAL A 37 -22.59 -0.92 12.01
C VAL A 37 -22.74 -2.18 12.88
N HIS A 38 -23.99 -2.62 13.10
CA HIS A 38 -24.31 -3.73 14.00
C HIS A 38 -24.59 -5.05 13.28
N MET A 39 -24.64 -5.03 11.94
CA MET A 39 -24.80 -6.23 11.12
C MET A 39 -23.50 -7.01 11.02
N ASP A 40 -23.58 -8.31 10.73
CA ASP A 40 -22.41 -9.07 10.32
C ASP A 40 -21.80 -8.47 9.04
N ALA A 41 -20.46 -8.45 8.96
CA ALA A 41 -19.76 -7.75 7.88
C ALA A 41 -20.14 -8.23 6.48
N ASP A 42 -20.41 -9.53 6.32
CA ASP A 42 -20.84 -10.09 5.03
C ASP A 42 -22.26 -9.64 4.66
N ASP A 43 -23.19 -9.60 5.63
CA ASP A 43 -24.55 -9.12 5.41
C ASP A 43 -24.58 -7.61 5.11
N ALA A 44 -23.75 -6.84 5.82
CA ALA A 44 -23.59 -5.41 5.58
C ALA A 44 -23.00 -5.13 4.18
N HIS A 45 -22.05 -5.96 3.73
CA HIS A 45 -21.51 -5.93 2.38
C HIS A 45 -22.61 -6.17 1.35
N ASP A 46 -23.38 -7.25 1.53
CA ASP A 46 -24.46 -7.64 0.62
C ASP A 46 -25.58 -6.60 0.55
N ALA A 47 -25.85 -5.90 1.66
CA ALA A 47 -26.76 -4.77 1.68
C ALA A 47 -26.25 -3.58 0.83
N LEU A 48 -24.96 -3.24 0.96
CA LEU A 48 -24.35 -2.10 0.26
C LEU A 48 -24.25 -2.32 -1.25
N ILE A 49 -23.86 -3.52 -1.71
CA ILE A 49 -23.68 -3.78 -3.16
C ILE A 49 -25.00 -3.79 -3.95
N LYS A 50 -26.16 -3.83 -3.27
CA LYS A 50 -27.48 -3.64 -3.90
C LYS A 50 -27.69 -2.19 -4.36
N LEU A 51 -26.94 -1.23 -3.83
CA LEU A 51 -27.04 0.17 -4.22
C LEU A 51 -26.38 0.42 -5.58
N HIS A 52 -27.09 1.14 -6.45
CA HIS A 52 -26.58 1.49 -7.78
C HIS A 52 -25.21 2.20 -7.69
N GLY A 53 -24.21 1.60 -8.34
CA GLY A 53 -22.86 2.15 -8.44
C GLY A 53 -21.97 1.89 -7.23
N ILE A 54 -22.44 1.12 -6.24
CA ILE A 54 -21.60 0.56 -5.17
C ILE A 54 -21.18 -0.84 -5.59
N GLY A 55 -19.89 -1.01 -5.87
CA GLY A 55 -19.29 -2.32 -6.14
C GLY A 55 -18.70 -2.96 -4.88
N PRO A 56 -18.29 -4.24 -4.95
CA PRO A 56 -17.74 -4.99 -3.81
C PRO A 56 -16.58 -4.28 -3.11
N TRP A 57 -15.61 -3.76 -3.88
CA TRP A 57 -14.47 -3.03 -3.31
C TRP A 57 -14.91 -1.78 -2.55
N THR A 58 -15.84 -0.99 -3.10
CA THR A 58 -16.33 0.22 -2.43
C THR A 58 -17.09 -0.11 -1.15
N ALA A 59 -17.91 -1.17 -1.17
CA ALA A 59 -18.64 -1.64 0.00
C ALA A 59 -17.68 -2.02 1.13
N ASP A 60 -16.71 -2.89 0.85
CA ASP A 60 -15.73 -3.34 1.85
C ASP A 60 -14.89 -2.19 2.42
N ILE A 61 -14.46 -1.26 1.56
CA ILE A 61 -13.69 -0.08 2.00
C ILE A 61 -14.53 0.82 2.90
N TYR A 62 -15.81 1.04 2.56
CA TYR A 62 -16.71 1.83 3.40
C TYR A 62 -16.94 1.16 4.76
N LEU A 63 -17.25 -0.13 4.78
CA LEU A 63 -17.44 -0.90 6.01
C LEU A 63 -16.19 -0.83 6.89
N MET A 64 -15.01 -1.06 6.31
CA MET A 64 -13.75 -1.06 7.02
C MET A 64 -13.37 0.33 7.57
N VAL A 65 -13.34 1.34 6.71
CA VAL A 65 -12.73 2.64 7.02
C VAL A 65 -13.72 3.60 7.66
N CYS A 66 -14.99 3.57 7.26
CA CYS A 66 -16.01 4.48 7.78
C CYS A 66 -16.77 3.88 8.96
N LEU A 67 -17.12 2.59 8.91
CA LEU A 67 -17.92 1.95 9.95
C LEU A 67 -17.09 1.13 10.95
N GLY A 68 -15.80 0.91 10.68
CA GLY A 68 -14.92 0.19 11.59
C GLY A 68 -15.17 -1.31 11.64
N HIS A 69 -15.79 -1.90 10.62
CA HIS A 69 -16.03 -3.35 10.56
C HIS A 69 -14.71 -4.13 10.57
N ALA A 70 -14.46 -4.83 11.66
CA ALA A 70 -13.23 -5.60 11.85
C ALA A 70 -13.09 -6.79 10.89
N ASP A 71 -14.20 -7.26 10.32
CA ASP A 71 -14.22 -8.42 9.41
C ASP A 71 -14.43 -8.04 7.93
N ALA A 72 -14.50 -6.76 7.58
CA ALA A 72 -14.60 -6.33 6.18
C ALA A 72 -13.34 -6.72 5.38
N TRP A 73 -13.50 -7.11 4.11
CA TRP A 73 -12.40 -7.68 3.33
C TRP A 73 -12.45 -7.34 1.83
N PRO A 74 -11.74 -6.28 1.37
CA PRO A 74 -11.75 -5.82 -0.02
C PRO A 74 -10.94 -6.76 -0.92
N SER A 75 -11.45 -7.96 -1.16
CA SER A 75 -10.75 -9.05 -1.86
C SER A 75 -10.31 -8.69 -3.29
N GLY A 76 -10.99 -7.73 -3.92
CA GLY A 76 -10.67 -7.21 -5.25
C GLY A 76 -9.52 -6.19 -5.29
N ASP A 77 -8.99 -5.76 -4.15
CA ASP A 77 -7.94 -4.74 -4.10
C ASP A 77 -6.60 -5.28 -4.62
N LEU A 78 -6.06 -4.66 -5.68
CA LEU A 78 -4.86 -5.15 -6.36
C LEU A 78 -3.60 -5.04 -5.50
N ALA A 79 -3.49 -4.00 -4.68
CA ALA A 79 -2.36 -3.82 -3.77
C ALA A 79 -2.42 -4.87 -2.66
N LEU A 80 -3.61 -5.14 -2.11
CA LEU A 80 -3.84 -6.19 -1.11
C LEU A 80 -3.54 -7.58 -1.67
N GLN A 81 -3.99 -7.88 -2.90
CA GLN A 81 -3.68 -9.13 -3.58
C GLN A 81 -2.18 -9.33 -3.77
N GLU A 82 -1.47 -8.29 -4.22
CA GLU A 82 -0.01 -8.34 -4.38
C GLU A 82 0.71 -8.43 -3.03
N ALA A 83 0.22 -7.74 -2.01
CA ALA A 83 0.72 -7.84 -0.63
C ALA A 83 0.63 -9.28 -0.11
N ALA A 84 -0.54 -9.92 -0.27
CA ALA A 84 -0.77 -11.30 0.14
C ALA A 84 0.15 -12.26 -0.62
N ARG A 85 0.35 -12.04 -1.93
CA ARG A 85 1.31 -12.82 -2.72
C ARG A 85 2.72 -12.76 -2.14
N LEU A 86 3.18 -11.56 -1.82
CA LEU A 86 4.52 -11.33 -1.27
C LEU A 86 4.66 -11.86 0.16
N ALA A 87 3.68 -11.58 1.04
CA ALA A 87 3.73 -11.94 2.46
C ALA A 87 3.62 -13.45 2.68
N LEU A 88 2.82 -14.14 1.86
CA LEU A 88 2.59 -15.59 1.95
C LEU A 88 3.44 -16.39 0.95
N ASN A 89 4.41 -15.74 0.29
CA ASN A 89 5.30 -16.34 -0.71
C ASN A 89 4.54 -17.17 -1.79
N LEU A 90 3.44 -16.63 -2.30
CA LEU A 90 2.62 -17.29 -3.31
C LEU A 90 3.26 -17.15 -4.69
N ARG A 91 3.20 -18.23 -5.49
CA ARG A 91 3.72 -18.26 -6.86
C ARG A 91 3.08 -17.22 -7.78
N THR A 92 1.78 -16.98 -7.63
CA THR A 92 1.00 -16.05 -8.45
C THR A 92 0.12 -15.17 -7.59
N ARG A 93 -0.21 -13.98 -8.09
CA ARG A 93 -1.13 -13.07 -7.41
C ARG A 93 -2.50 -13.74 -7.28
N PRO A 94 -3.03 -13.91 -6.05
CA PRO A 94 -4.36 -14.47 -5.86
C PRO A 94 -5.41 -13.54 -6.47
N ASP A 95 -6.43 -14.11 -7.11
CA ASP A 95 -7.62 -13.38 -7.51
C ASP A 95 -8.55 -13.15 -6.30
N ALA A 96 -9.64 -12.39 -6.50
CA ALA A 96 -10.59 -12.09 -5.43
C ALA A 96 -11.16 -13.36 -4.77
N LYS A 97 -11.48 -14.39 -5.57
CA LYS A 97 -12.03 -15.66 -5.06
C LYS A 97 -11.02 -16.38 -4.16
N ARG A 98 -9.74 -16.41 -4.54
CA ARG A 98 -8.68 -16.99 -3.72
C ARG A 98 -8.40 -16.15 -2.48
N MET A 99 -8.49 -14.83 -2.58
CA MET A 99 -8.36 -13.92 -1.43
C MET A 99 -9.43 -14.19 -0.37
N ILE A 100 -10.68 -14.45 -0.77
CA ILE A 100 -11.77 -14.81 0.16
C ILE A 100 -11.43 -16.09 0.93
N LYS A 101 -10.86 -17.10 0.26
CA LYS A 101 -10.46 -18.36 0.90
C LYS A 101 -9.27 -18.17 1.86
N LEU A 102 -8.26 -17.41 1.44
CA LEU A 102 -7.08 -17.11 2.26
C LEU A 102 -7.46 -16.36 3.55
N ALA A 103 -8.44 -15.47 3.47
CA ALA A 103 -8.83 -14.63 4.59
C ALA A 103 -9.68 -15.34 5.66
N GLN A 104 -10.16 -16.57 5.41
CA GLN A 104 -11.01 -17.28 6.38
C GLN A 104 -10.32 -17.51 7.73
N ILE A 105 -9.01 -17.77 7.72
CA ILE A 105 -8.22 -17.95 8.95
C ILE A 105 -8.06 -16.67 9.77
N TRP A 106 -8.39 -15.51 9.20
CA TRP A 106 -8.27 -14.21 9.87
C TRP A 106 -9.60 -13.69 10.39
N ARG A 107 -10.71 -14.42 10.21
CA ARG A 107 -11.97 -14.04 10.84
C ARG A 107 -11.86 -14.08 12.38
N PRO A 108 -12.51 -13.16 13.11
CA PRO A 108 -13.36 -12.05 12.63
C PRO A 108 -12.59 -10.72 12.41
N TYR A 109 -11.28 -10.78 12.13
CA TYR A 109 -10.37 -9.64 12.06
C TYR A 109 -9.73 -9.45 10.67
N ARG A 110 -10.45 -9.80 9.60
CA ARG A 110 -9.94 -9.67 8.22
C ARG A 110 -9.51 -8.24 7.89
N ALA A 111 -10.19 -7.22 8.40
CA ALA A 111 -9.79 -5.82 8.19
C ALA A 111 -8.43 -5.50 8.83
N VAL A 112 -8.13 -6.09 9.99
CA VAL A 112 -6.82 -5.93 10.64
C VAL A 112 -5.73 -6.55 9.78
N ALA A 113 -5.97 -7.76 9.25
CA ALA A 113 -5.05 -8.40 8.30
C ALA A 113 -4.86 -7.54 7.03
N ALA A 114 -5.92 -6.91 6.52
CA ALA A 114 -5.84 -6.03 5.35
C ALA A 114 -4.94 -4.81 5.61
N HIS A 115 -5.12 -4.14 6.75
CA HIS A 115 -4.26 -3.02 7.16
C HIS A 115 -2.79 -3.43 7.30
N LEU A 116 -2.51 -4.59 7.90
CA LEU A 116 -1.15 -5.11 8.02
C LEU A 116 -0.54 -5.40 6.64
N LEU A 117 -1.31 -6.02 5.74
CA LEU A 117 -0.85 -6.32 4.38
C LEU A 117 -0.61 -5.05 3.57
N TRP A 118 -1.46 -4.03 3.64
CA TRP A 118 -1.20 -2.75 2.99
C TRP A 118 0.03 -2.05 3.57
N LYS A 119 0.22 -2.09 4.89
CA LYS A 119 1.41 -1.53 5.53
C LYS A 119 2.68 -2.26 5.05
N TYR A 120 2.63 -3.58 5.00
CA TYR A 120 3.70 -4.42 4.47
C TYR A 120 3.98 -4.12 2.99
N TYR A 121 2.94 -4.01 2.16
CA TYR A 121 3.05 -3.63 0.76
C TYR A 121 3.76 -2.29 0.59
N GLY A 122 3.39 -1.29 1.40
CA GLY A 122 4.05 0.01 1.43
C GLY A 122 5.52 -0.07 1.82
N VAL A 123 5.93 -0.99 2.71
CA VAL A 123 7.34 -1.20 3.08
C VAL A 123 8.11 -1.89 1.95
N VAL A 124 7.54 -2.94 1.36
CA VAL A 124 8.21 -3.72 0.31
C VAL A 124 8.29 -2.96 -1.01
N LYS A 125 7.25 -2.19 -1.37
CA LYS A 125 7.24 -1.32 -2.55
C LYS A 125 7.78 0.08 -2.27
N GLY A 126 8.02 0.42 -1.00
CA GLY A 126 8.58 1.68 -0.48
C GLY A 126 10.06 1.93 -0.80
N ARG A 127 10.56 1.37 -1.90
CA ARG A 127 11.78 1.81 -2.59
C ARG A 127 11.55 2.27 -4.04
N GLU A 128 10.32 2.26 -4.57
CA GLU A 128 10.05 2.64 -5.99
C GLU A 128 8.94 3.69 -6.21
N GLY A 129 8.29 4.21 -5.16
CA GLY A 129 7.07 5.03 -5.31
C GLY A 129 7.08 6.46 -4.75
N ALA A 130 8.19 6.96 -4.21
CA ALA A 130 8.27 8.36 -3.81
C ALA A 130 8.88 9.18 -4.96
N PRO A 131 8.28 10.30 -5.42
CA PRO A 131 9.01 11.24 -6.24
C PRO A 131 10.14 11.78 -5.36
N VAL A 132 11.34 11.24 -5.57
CA VAL A 132 12.57 11.91 -5.17
C VAL A 132 12.54 13.28 -5.85
N SER A 133 12.26 14.33 -5.10
CA SER A 133 12.78 15.64 -5.47
C SER A 133 14.30 15.45 -5.59
N SER A 134 14.78 15.46 -6.83
CA SER A 134 16.13 15.08 -7.23
C SER A 134 17.20 16.09 -6.79
N ALA A 135 16.86 17.06 -5.93
CA ALA A 135 17.82 18.03 -5.41
C ALA A 135 18.55 17.56 -4.13
N ALA A 136 17.96 16.68 -3.31
CA ALA A 136 18.51 16.39 -1.98
C ALA A 136 19.49 15.20 -1.91
N SER A 137 19.47 14.30 -2.90
CA SER A 137 20.27 13.07 -2.90
C SER A 137 21.67 13.23 -3.51
N SER A 138 21.89 14.25 -4.36
CA SER A 138 23.20 14.51 -4.96
C SER A 138 24.20 15.11 -3.93
N ALA A 139 23.71 15.98 -3.04
CA ALA A 139 24.54 16.63 -2.02
C ALA A 139 25.06 15.68 -0.93
N LYS A 140 24.32 14.60 -0.61
CA LYS A 140 24.74 13.63 0.42
C LYS A 140 25.81 12.65 -0.08
N ASN A 141 25.87 12.36 -1.38
CA ASN A 141 26.89 11.47 -1.95
C ASN A 141 28.22 12.18 -2.23
N SER A 142 28.20 13.47 -2.60
CA SER A 142 29.42 14.25 -2.80
C SER A 142 30.18 14.51 -1.48
N ALA A 143 29.45 14.80 -0.39
CA ALA A 143 30.02 14.98 0.95
C ALA A 143 30.62 13.67 1.54
N LYS A 144 29.99 12.52 1.27
CA LYS A 144 30.51 11.22 1.74
C LYS A 144 31.76 10.75 0.99
N ASN A 145 31.85 11.01 -0.32
CA ASN A 145 33.03 10.62 -1.10
C ASN A 145 34.24 11.54 -0.84
N SER A 146 34.03 12.82 -0.56
CA SER A 146 35.10 13.76 -0.21
C SER A 146 35.69 13.46 1.18
N ALA A 147 34.86 13.12 2.18
CA ALA A 147 35.34 12.68 3.49
C ALA A 147 36.13 11.35 3.43
N LYS A 148 35.71 10.41 2.56
CA LYS A 148 36.35 9.10 2.42
C LYS A 148 37.69 9.16 1.66
N ASN A 149 37.84 10.09 0.70
CA ASN A 149 39.12 10.30 0.01
C ASN A 149 40.15 11.08 0.86
N SER A 150 39.69 11.99 1.73
CA SER A 150 40.57 12.70 2.68
C SER A 150 41.20 11.74 3.71
N ALA A 151 40.42 10.79 4.25
CA ALA A 151 40.91 9.81 5.21
C ALA A 151 41.91 8.80 4.60
N ARG A 152 41.84 8.55 3.29
CA ARG A 152 42.72 7.58 2.60
C ARG A 152 44.08 8.17 2.22
N ASN A 153 44.20 9.49 2.12
CA ASN A 153 45.42 10.16 1.64
C ASN A 153 46.41 10.56 2.77
N ASN A 154 46.07 10.31 4.04
CA ASN A 154 46.89 10.73 5.18
C ASN A 154 47.68 9.58 5.85
N GLY A 155 47.75 8.41 5.21
CA GLY A 155 48.36 7.19 5.76
C GLY A 155 49.76 6.83 5.24
N GLY A 156 50.50 7.75 4.62
CA GLY A 156 51.81 7.43 4.03
C GLY A 156 52.88 8.47 4.31
N LYS A 157 53.67 8.29 5.38
CA LYS A 157 55.08 8.72 5.49
C LYS A 157 55.75 8.17 6.77
N ASN A 158 57.02 7.76 6.60
CA ASN A 158 58.08 7.34 7.55
C ASN A 158 58.24 5.81 7.71
N GLY A 159 59.42 5.20 7.53
CA GLY A 159 60.76 5.74 7.26
C GLY A 159 61.72 4.64 6.82
N ARG A 160 62.78 5.05 6.09
CA ARG A 160 63.90 4.22 5.60
C ARG A 160 64.87 3.86 6.73
N THR A 161 65.42 2.65 6.70
CA THR A 161 66.79 2.34 7.16
C THR A 161 67.44 1.30 6.24
N ARG A 162 68.78 1.34 6.19
CA ARG A 162 69.67 1.01 5.06
C ARG A 162 70.13 -0.48 5.00
N ARG A 163 70.36 -0.96 3.76
CA ARG A 163 71.37 -1.88 3.16
C ARG A 163 72.52 -2.45 4.04
N PRO A 164 73.29 -3.52 3.65
CA PRO A 164 73.56 -3.98 2.26
C PRO A 164 73.69 -5.50 1.94
N ALA A 165 73.62 -5.78 0.63
CA ALA A 165 74.34 -6.73 -0.24
C ALA A 165 74.82 -8.12 0.25
N ALA A 166 74.44 -9.17 -0.49
CA ALA A 166 75.33 -10.25 -0.94
C ALA A 166 74.80 -10.93 -2.21
N ARG A 167 75.73 -11.48 -2.99
CA ARG A 167 75.70 -11.92 -4.40
C ARG A 167 75.89 -13.44 -4.45
N ALA A 168 75.38 -14.10 -5.50
CA ALA A 168 75.71 -15.44 -6.06
C ALA A 168 74.43 -16.31 -6.19
N ALA A 169 74.24 -17.20 -7.16
CA ALA A 169 74.90 -17.54 -8.43
C ALA A 169 73.93 -18.47 -9.19
N ARG A 170 74.11 -18.56 -10.50
CA ARG A 170 73.47 -19.51 -11.41
C ARG A 170 73.69 -20.96 -11.00
N ARG A 171 72.69 -21.82 -11.23
CA ARG A 171 72.79 -23.10 -11.94
C ARG A 171 71.41 -23.53 -12.39
#